data_AF-A0A357X083-F1
#
_entry.id   AF-A0A357X083-F1
#
_cell.length_a   1.000
_cell.length_b   1.000
_cell.length_c   1.000
_cell.angle_alpha   90.00
_cell.angle_beta   90.00
_cell.angle_gamma   90.00
#
_symmetry.space_group_name_H-M   'P 1'
#
loop_
_entity.id
_entity.type
_entity.pdbx_description
1 polymer ?
#
loop_
_entity_poly.entity_id
_entity_poly.type
_entity_poly.pdbx_seq_one_letter_code
_entity_poly.pdbx_strand_id
1 'polypeptide(L)'
;DVFPDSNGTQPFGSGATCVYHYRDLQISNQTDETYQICIRIEDDDLVGEIRTDSTPYLKYRVYEQEHKMTHEYWGRYIRHNLIRRQIFDMDDNLVGDEYVCENHALMMYEPLISEKASQAGGLNCGE
;
A
#
# COMPACT_ATOMS: atom_id res chain seq x y z
N ASP A 1 -7.02 -4.32 -4.94
CA ASP A 1 -5.89 -5.24 -5.12
C ASP A 1 -5.87 -5.60 -6.60
N VAL A 2 -4.81 -5.23 -7.31
CA VAL A 2 -4.73 -5.49 -8.76
C VAL A 2 -4.40 -6.97 -8.99
N PHE A 3 -5.05 -7.52 -9.99
CA PHE A 3 -5.28 -8.94 -10.15
C PHE A 3 -4.02 -9.66 -10.71
N PRO A 4 -3.70 -10.87 -10.21
CA PRO A 4 -2.61 -11.70 -10.72
C PRO A 4 -3.05 -12.52 -11.94
N ASP A 5 -3.76 -11.92 -12.90
CA ASP A 5 -4.22 -12.56 -14.15
C ASP A 5 -3.51 -12.04 -15.41
N SER A 6 -2.54 -11.14 -15.26
CA SER A 6 -1.60 -10.78 -16.30
C SER A 6 -0.22 -11.34 -15.94
N ASN A 7 0.52 -11.86 -16.94
CA ASN A 7 1.89 -12.36 -16.83
C ASN A 7 2.93 -11.32 -16.32
N GLY A 8 2.49 -10.23 -15.69
CA GLY A 8 3.31 -9.20 -15.09
C GLY A 8 3.62 -9.50 -13.62
N THR A 9 4.89 -9.33 -13.27
CA THR A 9 5.33 -9.21 -11.88
C THR A 9 4.96 -7.82 -11.37
N GLN A 10 3.75 -7.65 -10.85
CA GLN A 10 3.40 -6.45 -10.10
C GLN A 10 3.53 -6.73 -8.60
N PRO A 11 4.20 -5.87 -7.81
CA PRO A 11 4.35 -6.09 -6.39
C PRO A 11 3.00 -6.12 -5.67
N PHE A 12 2.86 -7.03 -4.71
CA PHE A 12 1.76 -7.01 -3.74
C PHE A 12 1.65 -5.61 -3.13
N GLY A 13 0.49 -4.97 -3.26
CA GLY A 13 0.25 -3.63 -2.69
C GLY A 13 0.22 -2.46 -3.69
N SER A 14 0.37 -2.69 -5.00
CA SER A 14 0.19 -1.64 -6.03
C SER A 14 -1.26 -1.15 -6.19
N GLY A 15 -2.23 -1.77 -5.51
CA GLY A 15 -3.63 -1.35 -5.53
C GLY A 15 -3.98 -0.43 -4.38
N ALA A 16 -4.03 0.88 -4.62
CA ALA A 16 -4.75 1.84 -3.78
C ALA A 16 -6.27 1.68 -3.99
N THR A 17 -6.81 0.50 -3.69
CA THR A 17 -8.26 0.26 -3.81
C THR A 17 -8.96 0.77 -2.56
N CYS A 18 -9.47 2.01 -2.60
CA CYS A 18 -10.28 2.56 -1.52
C CYS A 18 -11.60 1.79 -1.39
N VAL A 19 -12.38 1.64 -2.47
CA VAL A 19 -13.53 0.71 -2.60
C VAL A 19 -13.81 0.45 -4.10
N TYR A 20 -13.43 -0.72 -4.63
CA TYR A 20 -13.78 -1.15 -6.00
C TYR A 20 -15.31 -1.38 -6.12
N HIS A 21 -16.12 -0.94 -7.10
CA HIS A 21 -16.09 0.09 -8.15
C HIS A 21 -16.82 1.38 -7.66
N TYR A 22 -16.84 1.61 -6.35
CA TYR A 22 -17.85 2.49 -5.73
C TYR A 22 -17.30 3.80 -5.18
N ARG A 23 -15.99 3.89 -4.91
CA ARG A 23 -15.38 5.12 -4.38
C ARG A 23 -13.98 5.35 -4.94
N ASP A 24 -13.81 6.53 -5.52
CA ASP A 24 -12.51 7.09 -5.88
C ASP A 24 -11.82 7.74 -4.67
N LEU A 25 -10.51 7.91 -4.76
CA LEU A 25 -9.74 8.71 -3.81
C LEU A 25 -10.15 10.18 -3.93
N GLN A 26 -10.66 10.74 -2.83
CA GLN A 26 -10.98 12.16 -2.73
C GLN A 26 -10.07 12.79 -1.68
N ILE A 27 -9.43 13.90 -2.06
CA ILE A 27 -8.55 14.67 -1.18
C ILE A 27 -9.18 16.05 -1.02
N SER A 28 -9.28 16.51 0.22
CA SER A 28 -9.73 17.87 0.55
C SER A 28 -8.62 18.57 1.32
N ASN A 29 -8.20 19.73 0.83
CA ASN A 29 -7.33 20.62 1.59
C ASN A 29 -8.19 21.42 2.57
N GLN A 30 -8.06 21.12 3.86
CA GLN A 30 -8.79 21.80 4.94
C GLN A 30 -7.95 22.91 5.60
N THR A 31 -6.91 23.37 4.93
CA THR A 31 -6.02 24.44 5.41
C THR A 31 -6.07 25.64 4.47
N ASP A 32 -5.52 26.76 4.92
CA ASP A 32 -5.35 27.96 4.09
C ASP A 32 -4.07 27.91 3.22
N GLU A 33 -3.29 26.83 3.33
CA GLU A 33 -2.02 26.67 2.61
C GLU A 33 -2.22 26.17 1.18
N THR A 34 -1.34 26.56 0.27
CA THR A 34 -1.38 26.04 -1.10
C THR A 34 -0.67 24.70 -1.15
N TYR A 35 -1.34 23.70 -1.71
CA TYR A 35 -0.73 22.39 -1.99
C TYR A 35 -0.70 22.11 -3.48
N GLN A 36 0.39 21.50 -3.93
CA GLN A 36 0.56 21.00 -5.29
C GLN A 36 0.89 19.51 -5.22
N ILE A 37 0.16 18.71 -5.99
CA ILE A 37 0.50 17.31 -6.23
C ILE A 37 1.31 17.26 -7.53
N CYS A 38 2.55 16.81 -7.46
CA CYS A 38 3.37 16.54 -8.63
C CYS A 38 3.50 15.03 -8.79
N ILE A 39 3.26 14.55 -10.01
CA ILE A 39 3.36 13.14 -10.35
C ILE A 39 4.27 13.04 -11.56
N ARG A 40 5.24 12.13 -11.51
CA ARG A 40 6.19 11.88 -12.58
C ARG A 40 6.50 10.40 -12.66
N ILE A 41 7.02 9.99 -13.80
CA ILE A 41 7.52 8.62 -14.00
C ILE A 41 9.05 8.71 -13.91
N GLU A 42 9.64 7.91 -13.04
CA GLU A 42 11.09 7.72 -12.91
C GLU A 42 11.38 6.26 -13.22
N ASP A 43 12.16 6.00 -14.28
CA ASP A 43 12.39 4.65 -14.81
C ASP A 43 11.06 3.91 -15.07
N ASP A 44 10.77 2.86 -14.30
CA ASP A 44 9.54 2.06 -14.35
C ASP A 44 8.55 2.41 -13.22
N ASP A 45 8.87 3.38 -12.36
CA ASP A 45 8.11 3.74 -11.17
C ASP A 45 7.29 5.02 -11.35
N LEU A 46 6.05 5.01 -10.85
CA LEU A 46 5.24 6.21 -10.72
C LEU A 46 5.53 6.88 -9.37
N VAL A 47 6.17 8.04 -9.41
CA VAL A 47 6.58 8.80 -8.23
C VAL A 47 5.67 10.01 -8.03
N GLY A 48 5.11 10.13 -6.83
CA GLY A 48 4.30 11.28 -6.42
C GLY A 48 4.97 12.08 -5.31
N GLU A 49 4.87 13.39 -5.36
CA GLU A 49 5.25 14.30 -4.28
C GLU A 49 4.13 15.31 -4.02
N ILE A 50 3.97 15.72 -2.77
CA ILE A 50 3.09 16.82 -2.38
C ILE A 50 3.97 17.96 -1.91
N ARG A 51 3.81 19.13 -2.53
CA ARG A 51 4.54 20.36 -2.23
C ARG A 51 3.60 21.38 -1.62
N THR A 52 4.16 22.26 -0.80
CA THR A 52 3.47 23.44 -0.26
C THR A 52 4.44 24.61 -0.19
N ASP A 53 3.93 25.82 -0.24
CA ASP A 53 4.67 27.07 -0.04
C ASP A 53 4.94 27.38 1.44
N SER A 54 4.26 26.67 2.34
CA SER A 54 4.47 26.78 3.78
C SER A 54 5.56 25.86 4.30
N THR A 55 6.26 26.31 5.35
CA THR A 55 7.32 25.51 5.98
C THR A 55 6.69 24.38 6.80
N PRO A 56 6.96 23.10 6.47
CA PRO A 56 6.46 21.97 7.27
C PRO A 56 7.07 21.99 8.67
N TYR A 57 6.26 21.63 9.66
CA TYR A 57 6.70 21.50 11.06
C TYR A 57 6.69 20.05 11.58
N LEU A 58 6.16 19.12 10.78
CA LEU A 58 6.12 17.68 11.07
C LEU A 58 6.35 16.88 9.79
N LYS A 59 6.92 15.68 9.94
CA LYS A 59 6.98 14.65 8.90
C LYS A 59 6.11 13.47 9.31
N TYR A 60 5.45 12.83 8.35
CA TYR A 60 4.57 11.71 8.60
C TYR A 60 5.03 10.47 7.82
N ARG A 61 5.00 9.31 8.47
CA ARG A 61 5.20 8.01 7.81
C ARG A 61 3.97 7.14 8.06
N VAL A 62 3.23 6.85 7.01
CA VAL A 62 2.12 5.89 7.06
C VAL A 62 2.68 4.50 6.80
N TYR A 63 2.26 3.52 7.59
CA TYR A 63 2.72 2.14 7.50
C TYR A 63 1.62 1.16 7.89
N GLU A 64 1.79 -0.10 7.51
CA GLU A 64 0.87 -1.19 7.83
C GLU A 64 1.41 -2.03 9.00
N GLN A 65 0.52 -2.54 9.85
CA GLN A 65 0.83 -3.45 10.96
C GLN A 65 -0.21 -4.57 11.07
N GLU A 66 0.12 -5.66 11.77
CA GLU A 66 -0.79 -6.76 12.13
C GLU A 66 -1.45 -7.42 10.91
N HIS A 67 -0.65 -7.66 9.86
CA HIS A 67 -1.11 -8.34 8.66
C HIS A 67 -1.62 -9.74 8.99
N LYS A 68 -2.86 -10.02 8.61
CA LYS A 68 -3.50 -11.31 8.82
C LYS A 68 -4.39 -11.65 7.63
N MET A 69 -4.39 -12.92 7.25
CA MET A 69 -5.32 -13.45 6.26
C MET A 69 -6.19 -14.51 6.93
N THR A 70 -7.50 -14.40 6.78
CA THR A 70 -8.46 -15.40 7.26
C THR A 70 -9.16 -16.05 6.10
N HIS A 71 -9.45 -17.35 6.25
CA HIS A 71 -10.32 -18.08 5.33
C HIS A 71 -11.72 -18.13 5.93
N GLU A 72 -12.68 -17.54 5.23
CA GLU A 72 -14.07 -17.48 5.66
C GLU A 72 -14.83 -18.74 5.24
N TYR A 73 -15.87 -19.09 6.01
CA TYR A 73 -16.64 -20.33 5.83
C TYR A 73 -17.30 -20.46 4.43
N TRP A 74 -17.49 -19.34 3.72
CA TRP A 74 -18.02 -19.31 2.35
C TRP A 74 -16.96 -19.47 1.26
N GLY A 75 -15.72 -19.85 1.62
CA GLY A 75 -14.67 -20.18 0.66
C GLY A 75 -13.94 -18.97 0.07
N ARG A 76 -13.93 -17.81 0.75
CA ARG A 76 -13.15 -16.63 0.34
C ARG A 76 -12.18 -16.21 1.44
N TYR A 77 -11.14 -15.49 1.04
CA TYR A 77 -10.15 -14.95 1.99
C TYR A 77 -10.42 -13.48 2.28
N ILE A 78 -10.14 -13.06 3.51
CA ILE A 78 -10.12 -11.64 3.91
C ILE A 78 -8.69 -11.29 4.36
N ARG A 79 -8.19 -10.16 3.86
CA ARG A 79 -6.94 -9.55 4.32
C ARG A 79 -7.27 -8.48 5.37
N HIS A 80 -6.61 -8.61 6.51
CA HIS A 80 -6.66 -7.70 7.63
C HIS A 80 -5.32 -7.00 7.77
N ASN A 81 -5.34 -5.69 7.97
CA ASN A 81 -4.17 -4.94 8.41
C ASN A 81 -4.59 -3.63 9.09
N LEU A 82 -3.79 -3.16 10.03
CA LEU A 82 -3.91 -1.83 10.61
C LEU A 82 -3.11 -0.85 9.77
N ILE A 83 -3.68 0.32 9.50
CA ILE A 83 -2.96 1.48 8.99
C ILE A 83 -2.64 2.37 10.17
N ARG A 84 -1.36 2.68 10.32
CA ARG A 84 -0.83 3.53 11.38
C ARG A 84 0.01 4.65 10.79
N ARG A 85 0.20 5.72 11.57
CA ARG A 85 0.95 6.91 11.19
C ARG A 85 1.93 7.30 12.28
N GLN A 86 3.21 7.20 11.95
CA GLN A 86 4.28 7.80 12.75
C GLN A 86 4.36 9.29 12.43
N ILE A 87 4.60 10.09 13.47
CA ILE A 87 4.78 11.54 13.41
C ILE A 87 6.19 11.85 13.90
N PHE A 88 6.93 12.59 13.09
CA PHE A 88 8.27 13.03 13.40
C PHE A 88 8.32 14.55 13.42
N ASP A 89 9.19 15.12 14.25
CA ASP A 89 9.61 16.51 14.09
C ASP A 89 10.55 16.67 12.88
N MET A 90 11.01 17.90 12.64
CA MET A 90 11.90 18.18 11.51
C MET A 90 13.33 17.63 11.71
N ASP A 91 13.72 17.32 12.94
CA ASP A 91 14.99 16.71 13.34
C ASP A 91 14.93 15.16 13.33
N ASP A 92 13.85 14.59 12.78
CA ASP A 92 13.59 13.14 12.66
C ASP A 92 13.40 12.39 13.99
N ASN A 93 13.05 13.09 15.08
CA ASN A 93 12.64 12.45 16.31
C ASN A 93 11.18 11.97 16.21
N LEU A 94 10.93 10.72 16.60
CA LEU A 94 9.57 10.17 16.68
C LEU A 94 8.81 10.82 17.85
N VAL A 95 7.79 11.62 17.53
CA VAL A 95 6.98 12.36 18.51
C VAL A 95 5.57 11.79 18.68
N GLY A 96 5.15 10.88 17.80
CA GLY A 96 3.86 10.21 17.90
C GLY A 96 3.74 8.98 17.01
N ASP A 97 2.82 8.08 17.39
CA ASP A 97 2.44 6.90 16.62
C ASP A 97 0.94 6.65 16.79
N GLU A 98 0.18 6.94 15.74
CA GLU A 98 -1.28 6.99 15.78
C GLU A 98 -1.91 5.87 14.95
N TYR A 99 -2.99 5.30 15.49
CA TYR A 99 -3.90 4.47 14.71
C TYR A 99 -4.70 5.34 13.73
N VAL A 100 -4.78 4.92 12.46
CA VAL A 100 -5.54 5.63 11.42
C VAL A 100 -6.82 4.87 11.11
N CYS A 101 -6.71 3.63 10.68
CA CYS A 101 -7.84 2.76 10.38
C CYS A 101 -7.42 1.28 10.33
N GLU A 102 -8.41 0.40 10.24
CA GLU A 102 -8.23 -1.03 10.00
C GLU A 102 -8.85 -1.37 8.64
N ASN A 103 -8.14 -2.18 7.87
CA ASN A 103 -8.60 -2.67 6.58
C ASN A 103 -9.10 -4.10 6.73
N HIS A 104 -10.31 -4.36 6.24
CA HIS A 104 -10.90 -5.69 6.09
C HIS A 104 -11.26 -5.88 4.61
N ALA A 105 -10.29 -6.30 3.82
CA ALA A 105 -10.44 -6.40 2.38
C ALA A 105 -10.78 -7.83 1.97
N LEU A 106 -11.91 -8.00 1.27
CA LEU A 106 -12.20 -9.26 0.59
C LEU A 106 -11.16 -9.49 -0.52
N MET A 107 -10.49 -10.63 -0.48
CA MET A 107 -9.54 -11.02 -1.51
C MET A 107 -10.30 -11.65 -2.68
N MET A 108 -9.91 -11.27 -3.90
CA MET A 108 -10.50 -11.77 -5.14
C MET A 108 -9.74 -12.99 -5.72
N TYR A 109 -8.64 -13.38 -5.08
CA TYR A 109 -7.79 -14.51 -5.44
C TYR A 109 -7.36 -15.29 -4.18
N GLU A 110 -6.85 -16.49 -4.38
CA GLU A 110 -6.30 -17.32 -3.31
C GLU A 110 -4.87 -16.85 -2.95
N PRO A 111 -4.62 -16.41 -1.70
CA PRO A 111 -3.33 -15.86 -1.31
C PRO A 111 -2.26 -16.94 -1.06
N LEU A 112 -2.66 -18.21 -0.98
CA LEU A 112 -1.77 -19.30 -0.64
C LEU A 112 -0.96 -19.73 -1.86
N ILE A 113 0.37 -19.67 -1.73
CA ILE A 113 1.28 -20.13 -2.77
C ILE A 113 1.31 -21.65 -2.75
N SER A 114 1.06 -22.31 -3.89
CA SER A 114 1.21 -23.76 -4.00
C SER A 114 2.69 -24.17 -3.97
N GLU A 115 3.03 -25.28 -3.32
CA GLU A 115 4.41 -25.79 -3.22
C GLU A 115 5.10 -26.00 -4.59
N LYS A 116 4.34 -26.20 -5.67
CA LYS A 116 4.89 -26.36 -7.03
C LYS A 116 5.51 -25.08 -7.60
N ALA A 117 5.10 -23.90 -7.14
CA ALA A 117 5.64 -22.63 -7.61
C ALA A 117 7.06 -22.35 -7.06
N SER A 118 7.43 -22.96 -5.93
CA SER A 118 8.73 -22.76 -5.27
C SER A 118 9.89 -23.53 -5.90
N GLN A 119 9.63 -24.44 -6.85
CA GLN A 119 10.67 -25.27 -7.50
C GLN A 119 11.01 -24.84 -8.95
N ALA A 120 10.35 -23.82 -9.50
CA ALA A 120 10.61 -23.37 -10.87
C ALA A 120 11.83 -22.42 -11.02
N GLY A 121 12.51 -22.06 -9.92
CA GLY A 121 13.62 -21.10 -9.91
C GLY A 121 15.03 -21.70 -9.84
N GLY A 122 15.20 -23.02 -9.96
CA GLY A 122 16.52 -23.64 -9.75
C GLY A 122 16.76 -24.92 -10.54
N LEU A 123 16.95 -24.83 -11.86
CA LEU A 123 17.58 -25.81 -12.77
C LEU A 123 17.65 -25.11 -14.15
N ASN A 124 18.77 -24.83 -14.83
CA ASN A 124 20.09 -25.45 -14.92
C ASN A 124 21.14 -24.39 -15.36
N CYS A 125 22.29 -24.33 -14.68
CA CYS A 125 23.56 -23.88 -15.26
C CYS A 125 24.59 -24.98 -15.01
N GLY A 126 25.14 -25.56 -16.08
CA GLY A 126 26.10 -26.67 -16.11
C GLY A 126 25.56 -27.85 -16.90
N GLU A 127 26.22 -28.42 -17.92
CA GLU A 127 27.58 -28.28 -18.45
C GLU A 127 27.56 -28.05 -19.97
#